data_AF-A0AAV4Y7J1-F1
#
_entry.id   AF-A0AAV4Y7J1-F1
#
_cell.length_a   1.000
_cell.length_b   1.000
_cell.length_c   1.000
_cell.angle_alpha   90.00
_cell.angle_beta   90.00
_cell.angle_gamma   90.00
#
_symmetry.space_group_name_H-M   'P 1'
#
loop_
_entity.id
_entity.type
_entity.pdbx_description
1 polymer ?
#
loop_
_entity_poly.entity_id
_entity_poly.type
_entity_poly.pdbx_seq_one_letter_code
_entity_poly.pdbx_strand_id
1 'polypeptide(L)'
;MDIHLTNYELEDSTDSEEEFNDGYDENLMGGDEDEIRLMQLTEREREQELFYRYERRECLKIRFEIWKKLKRKRAMHQQETKHTFSMKNDKNMKKKKKKKSVTNINHENLKHI
;
A
#
# COMPACT_ATOMS: atom_id res chain seq x y z
N MET A 1 -29.64 10.80 7.01
CA MET A 1 -28.55 11.01 6.04
C MET A 1 -27.58 9.88 6.26
N ASP A 2 -27.88 8.73 5.65
CA ASP A 2 -27.02 7.56 5.73
C ASP A 2 -25.79 7.84 4.87
N ILE A 3 -24.64 7.95 5.52
CA ILE A 3 -23.36 8.08 4.81
C ILE A 3 -23.11 6.71 4.17
N HIS A 4 -23.49 6.57 2.91
CA HIS A 4 -23.06 5.46 2.09
C HIS A 4 -21.53 5.49 2.02
N LEU A 5 -20.89 4.70 2.86
CA LEU A 5 -19.49 4.30 2.72
C LEU A 5 -19.44 3.44 1.45
N THR A 6 -19.41 4.08 0.28
CA THR A 6 -19.04 3.40 -0.94
C THR A 6 -17.67 2.80 -0.68
N ASN A 7 -17.54 1.50 -0.92
CA ASN A 7 -16.26 0.82 -0.97
C ASN A 7 -15.37 1.63 -1.92
N TYR A 8 -14.48 2.44 -1.35
CA TYR A 8 -13.45 3.13 -2.09
C TYR A 8 -12.49 2.02 -2.51
N GLU A 9 -12.73 1.49 -3.70
CA GLU A 9 -11.94 0.47 -4.34
C GLU A 9 -10.54 1.06 -4.50
N LEU A 10 -9.67 0.73 -3.54
CA LEU A 10 -8.29 1.16 -3.51
C LEU A 10 -7.60 0.48 -4.68
N GLU A 11 -7.59 1.14 -5.83
CA GLU A 11 -6.79 0.76 -6.98
C GLU A 11 -5.35 0.52 -6.51
N ASP A 12 -4.88 -0.71 -6.71
CA ASP A 12 -3.53 -1.14 -6.38
C ASP A 12 -2.57 -0.56 -7.42
N SER A 13 -2.39 0.76 -7.40
CA SER A 13 -1.44 1.45 -8.26
C SER A 13 -0.03 0.98 -7.90
N THR A 14 0.66 0.52 -8.94
CA THR A 14 1.93 -0.22 -8.90
C THR A 14 3.07 0.72 -8.53
N ASP A 15 3.67 0.44 -7.36
CA ASP A 15 5.04 0.76 -6.94
C ASP A 15 5.69 2.05 -7.49
N SER A 16 4.98 3.18 -7.36
CA SER A 16 5.58 4.51 -7.38
C SER A 16 5.53 5.04 -5.96
N GLU A 17 6.58 5.70 -5.49
CA GLU A 17 6.55 6.44 -4.22
C GLU A 17 5.54 7.59 -4.37
N GLU A 18 4.27 7.28 -4.11
CA GLU A 18 3.20 8.27 -4.18
C GLU A 18 3.55 9.43 -3.25
N GLU A 19 3.66 10.60 -3.85
CA GLU A 19 3.89 11.86 -3.17
C GLU A 19 2.54 12.49 -2.82
N PHE A 20 2.44 13.06 -1.63
CA PHE A 20 1.22 13.71 -1.19
C PHE A 20 1.04 15.01 -1.98
N ASN A 21 -0.07 15.12 -2.72
CA ASN A 21 -0.43 16.33 -3.46
C ASN A 21 -1.90 16.66 -3.18
N ASP A 22 -2.14 17.79 -2.52
CA ASP A 22 -3.49 18.29 -2.21
C ASP A 22 -3.97 19.39 -3.18
N GLY A 23 -3.16 19.70 -4.20
CA GLY A 23 -3.45 20.71 -5.23
C GLY A 23 -3.06 22.13 -4.86
N TYR A 24 -2.41 22.34 -3.71
CA TYR A 24 -1.97 23.65 -3.26
C TYR A 24 -0.46 23.67 -2.98
N ASP A 25 0.18 24.82 -3.13
CA ASP A 25 1.59 25.00 -2.78
C ASP A 25 1.82 25.17 -1.26
N GLU A 26 3.06 25.48 -0.85
CA GLU A 26 3.40 25.73 0.56
C GLU A 26 2.58 26.88 1.17
N ASN A 27 2.21 27.87 0.36
CA ASN A 27 1.44 29.05 0.75
C ASN A 27 -0.09 28.86 0.66
N LEU A 28 -0.57 27.63 0.39
CA LEU A 28 -1.98 27.29 0.21
C LEU A 28 -2.62 27.92 -1.04
N MET A 29 -1.82 28.24 -2.05
CA MET A 29 -2.25 28.84 -3.31
C MET A 29 -2.39 27.77 -4.40
N GLY A 30 -3.50 27.83 -5.15
CA GLY A 30 -3.87 26.87 -6.19
C GLY A 30 -3.39 27.26 -7.60
N GLY A 31 -2.43 28.18 -7.70
CA GLY A 31 -1.98 28.80 -8.94
C GLY A 31 -2.56 30.20 -9.17
N ASP A 32 -2.20 30.81 -10.30
CA ASP A 32 -2.45 32.23 -10.60
C ASP A 32 -3.94 32.63 -10.56
N GLU A 33 -4.83 31.77 -11.07
CA GLU A 33 -6.28 32.04 -11.06
C GLU A 33 -6.86 32.05 -9.65
N ASP A 34 -6.38 31.15 -8.80
CA ASP A 34 -6.80 31.05 -7.41
C ASP A 34 -6.30 32.24 -6.59
N GLU A 35 -5.09 32.72 -6.88
CA GLU A 35 -4.53 33.92 -6.27
C GLU A 35 -5.37 35.16 -6.58
N ILE A 36 -5.77 35.34 -7.84
CA ILE A 36 -6.65 36.45 -8.23
C ILE A 36 -7.99 36.36 -7.51
N ARG A 37 -8.57 35.16 -7.38
CA ARG A 37 -9.83 34.96 -6.65
C ARG A 37 -9.69 35.34 -5.18
N LEU A 38 -8.60 34.92 -4.51
CA LEU A 38 -8.33 35.26 -3.12
C LEU A 38 -8.12 36.76 -2.91
N MET A 39 -7.47 37.44 -3.85
CA MET A 39 -7.28 38.91 -3.79
C MET A 39 -8.59 39.68 -3.92
N GLN A 40 -9.60 39.13 -4.59
CA GLN A 40 -10.92 39.76 -4.72
C GLN A 40 -11.78 39.62 -3.45
N LEU A 41 -11.43 38.71 -2.54
CA LEU A 41 -12.15 38.51 -1.28
C LEU A 41 -11.76 39.56 -0.24
N THR A 42 -12.67 39.83 0.69
CA THR A 42 -12.33 40.63 1.87
C THR A 42 -11.32 39.89 2.75
N GLU A 43 -10.59 40.63 3.60
CA GLU A 43 -9.59 40.05 4.52
C GLU A 43 -10.14 38.85 5.30
N ARG A 44 -11.33 39.02 5.90
CA ARG A 44 -12.00 37.99 6.70
C ARG A 44 -12.31 36.74 5.88
N GLU A 45 -12.78 36.90 4.65
CA GLU A 45 -13.14 35.77 3.78
C GLU A 45 -11.88 35.06 3.27
N ARG A 46 -10.82 35.82 2.99
CA ARG A 46 -9.53 35.27 2.58
C ARG A 46 -8.89 34.45 3.70
N GLU A 47 -8.86 34.97 4.93
CA GLU A 47 -8.37 34.23 6.11
C GLU A 47 -9.19 32.97 6.37
N GLN A 48 -10.53 33.06 6.26
CA GLN A 48 -11.40 31.91 6.45
C GLN A 48 -11.16 30.81 5.40
N GLU A 49 -10.96 31.18 4.13
CA GLU A 49 -10.61 30.23 3.07
C GLU A 49 -9.24 29.57 3.33
N LEU A 50 -8.21 30.34 3.70
CA LEU A 50 -6.90 29.79 4.05
C LEU A 50 -6.98 28.84 5.25
N PHE A 51 -7.80 29.16 6.24
CA PHE A 51 -8.06 28.27 7.38
C PHE A 51 -8.68 26.95 6.95
N TYR A 52 -9.73 26.98 6.11
CA TYR A 52 -10.35 25.75 5.60
C TYR A 52 -9.39 24.90 4.76
N ARG A 53 -8.53 25.54 3.96
CA ARG A 53 -7.50 24.84 3.18
C ARG A 53 -6.49 24.16 4.09
N TYR A 54 -6.06 24.84 5.16
CA TYR A 54 -5.16 24.27 6.15
C TYR A 54 -5.77 23.05 6.84
N GLU A 55 -7.00 23.15 7.35
CA GLU A 55 -7.68 22.01 7.99
C GLU A 55 -7.84 20.83 7.03
N ARG A 56 -8.22 21.11 5.78
CA ARG A 56 -8.36 20.09 4.74
C ARG A 56 -7.03 19.42 4.44
N ARG A 57 -5.94 20.18 4.31
CA ARG A 57 -4.57 19.67 4.11
C ARG A 57 -4.18 18.72 5.23
N GLU A 58 -4.39 19.10 6.49
CA GLU A 58 -4.03 18.26 7.65
C GLU A 58 -4.85 16.96 7.68
N CYS A 59 -6.16 17.02 7.40
CA CYS A 59 -6.99 15.82 7.29
C CYS A 59 -6.51 14.89 6.16
N LEU A 60 -6.15 15.45 5.01
CA LEU A 60 -5.68 14.69 3.87
C LEU A 60 -4.30 14.05 4.12
N LYS A 61 -3.37 14.76 4.77
CA LYS A 61 -2.06 14.21 5.18
C LYS A 61 -2.23 13.03 6.13
N ILE A 62 -3.06 13.17 7.16
CA ILE A 62 -3.34 12.08 8.10
C ILE A 62 -3.93 10.86 7.36
N ARG A 63 -4.90 11.11 6.47
CA ARG A 63 -5.51 10.06 5.65
C ARG A 63 -4.48 9.34 4.78
N PHE A 64 -3.61 10.11 4.12
CA PHE A 64 -2.54 9.58 3.27
C PHE A 64 -1.52 8.76 4.06
N GLU A 65 -1.11 9.23 5.24
CA GLU A 65 -0.20 8.47 6.11
C GLU A 65 -0.79 7.14 6.57
N ILE A 66 -2.05 7.14 7.00
CA ILE A 66 -2.76 5.92 7.41
C ILE A 66 -2.80 4.96 6.23
N TRP A 67 -3.16 5.45 5.04
CA TRP A 67 -3.19 4.67 3.82
C TRP A 67 -1.81 4.07 3.50
N LYS A 68 -0.74 4.87 3.53
CA LYS A 68 0.64 4.42 3.28
C LYS A 68 1.09 3.36 4.28
N LYS A 69 0.74 3.53 5.56
CA LYS A 69 0.98 2.54 6.63
C LYS A 69 0.22 1.23 6.36
N LEU A 70 -1.04 1.29 5.92
CA LEU A 70 -1.83 0.12 5.57
C LEU A 70 -1.29 -0.61 4.33
N LYS A 71 -0.90 0.13 3.28
CA LYS A 71 -0.29 -0.43 2.05
C LYS A 71 0.99 -1.20 2.39
N ARG A 72 1.89 -0.61 3.19
CA ARG A 72 3.12 -1.28 3.66
C ARG A 72 2.83 -2.57 4.44
N LYS A 73 1.90 -2.54 5.40
CA LYS A 73 1.53 -3.74 6.17
C LYS A 73 0.98 -4.85 5.28
N ARG A 74 0.13 -4.51 4.30
CA ARG A 74 -0.39 -5.47 3.31
C ARG A 74 0.75 -6.06 2.46
N ALA A 75 1.66 -5.23 1.97
CA ALA A 75 2.81 -5.69 1.17
C ALA A 75 3.73 -6.64 1.95
N MET A 76 4.08 -6.29 3.20
CA MET A 76 4.89 -7.16 4.07
C MET A 76 4.20 -8.51 4.33
N HIS A 77 2.90 -8.51 4.64
CA HIS A 77 2.17 -9.76 4.85
C HIS A 77 2.12 -10.63 3.59
N GLN A 78 1.97 -10.03 2.40
CA GLN A 78 2.04 -10.76 1.13
C GLN A 78 3.42 -11.36 0.86
N GLN A 79 4.50 -10.66 1.23
CA GLN A 79 5.86 -11.20 1.10
C GLN A 79 6.11 -12.37 2.07
N GLU A 80 5.67 -12.27 3.32
CA GLU A 80 5.79 -13.35 4.31
C GLU A 80 5.00 -14.61 3.90
N THR A 81 3.78 -14.43 3.38
CA THR A 81 2.98 -15.57 2.91
C THR A 81 3.64 -16.25 1.72
N LYS A 82 4.17 -15.49 0.75
CA LYS A 82 4.95 -16.05 -0.37
C LYS A 82 6.21 -16.79 0.10
N HIS A 83 6.97 -16.21 1.02
CA HIS A 83 8.20 -16.82 1.55
C HIS A 83 7.90 -18.12 2.35
N THR A 84 6.88 -18.11 3.20
CA THR A 84 6.47 -19.32 3.95
C THR A 84 5.93 -20.42 3.03
N PHE A 85 5.23 -20.07 1.94
CA PHE A 85 4.79 -21.04 0.94
C PHE A 85 5.97 -21.66 0.18
N SER A 86 6.95 -20.84 -0.23
CA SER A 86 8.19 -21.31 -0.87
C SER A 86 8.97 -22.27 0.04
N MET A 87 9.18 -21.89 1.31
CA MET A 87 9.86 -22.71 2.31
C MET A 87 9.15 -24.06 2.57
N LYS A 88 7.81 -24.09 2.57
CA LYS A 88 7.04 -25.35 2.72
C LYS A 88 7.19 -26.26 1.50
N ASN A 89 7.22 -25.70 0.30
CA ASN A 89 7.44 -26.45 -0.94
C ASN A 89 8.85 -27.06 -1.00
N ASP A 90 9.88 -26.32 -0.59
CA ASP A 90 11.26 -26.83 -0.52
C ASP A 90 11.42 -27.99 0.47
N LYS A 91 10.80 -27.88 1.66
CA LYS A 91 10.81 -28.96 2.66
C LYS A 91 10.09 -30.21 2.13
N ASN A 92 9.01 -30.05 1.39
CA ASN A 92 8.28 -31.16 0.77
C ASN A 92 9.07 -31.83 -0.38
N MET A 93 9.79 -31.05 -1.21
CA MET A 93 10.68 -31.61 -2.23
C MET A 93 11.85 -32.39 -1.61
N LYS A 94 12.48 -31.87 -0.56
CA LYS A 94 13.57 -32.58 0.16
C LYS A 94 13.10 -33.88 0.79
N LYS A 95 11.88 -33.92 1.37
CA LYS A 95 11.27 -35.16 1.88
C LYS A 95 10.97 -36.19 0.77
N LYS A 96 10.48 -35.76 -0.40
CA LYS A 96 10.27 -36.66 -1.56
C LYS A 96 11.57 -37.25 -2.10
N LYS A 97 12.66 -36.46 -2.17
CA LYS A 97 13.98 -36.95 -2.62
C LYS A 97 14.57 -37.99 -1.66
N LYS A 98 14.48 -37.76 -0.33
CA LYS A 98 14.91 -38.76 0.67
C LYS A 98 14.11 -40.07 0.61
N LYS A 99 12.80 -40.01 0.34
CA LYS A 99 12.00 -41.23 0.17
C LYS A 99 12.40 -42.01 -1.09
N LYS A 100 12.66 -41.32 -2.21
CA LYS A 100 13.10 -41.95 -3.46
C LYS A 100 14.48 -42.62 -3.35
N SER A 101 15.43 -42.01 -2.63
CA SER A 101 16.76 -42.61 -2.44
C SER A 101 16.70 -43.87 -1.58
N VAL A 102 15.88 -43.88 -0.52
CA VAL A 102 15.72 -45.06 0.35
C VAL A 102 15.03 -46.22 -0.38
N THR A 103 14.02 -45.95 -1.22
CA THR A 103 13.40 -47.00 -2.04
C THR A 103 14.32 -47.57 -3.12
N ASN A 104 15.26 -46.77 -3.65
CA ASN A 104 16.16 -47.23 -4.70
C ASN A 104 17.24 -48.18 -4.14
N ILE A 105 17.76 -47.88 -2.95
CA ILE A 105 18.71 -48.76 -2.24
C ILE A 105 18.09 -50.13 -1.94
N ASN A 106 16.81 -50.16 -1.55
CA ASN A 106 16.11 -51.42 -1.29
C ASN A 106 15.88 -52.27 -2.55
N HIS A 107 15.71 -51.65 -3.73
CA HIS A 107 15.54 -52.39 -4.98
C HIS A 107 16.83 -53.00 -5.51
N GLU A 108 17.99 -52.42 -5.24
CA GLU A 108 19.28 -52.99 -5.66
C GLU A 108 19.70 -54.19 -4.80
N ASN A 109 19.36 -54.18 -3.51
CA ASN A 109 19.62 -55.29 -2.59
C ASN A 109 18.77 -56.54 -2.87
N LEU A 110 17.63 -56.42 -3.57
CA LEU A 110 16.79 -57.57 -3.95
C LEU A 110 17.22 -58.25 -5.27
N LYS A 111 18.10 -57.64 -6.06
CA LYS A 111 18.53 -58.18 -7.37
C LYS A 111 19.70 -59.16 -7.29
N HIS A 112 20.26 -59.35 -6.10
CA HIS A 112 21.45 -60.19 -5.86
C HIS A 112 21.16 -61.42 -4.98
N ILE A 113 19.88 -61.80 -4.84
CA ILE A 113 19.42 -63.06 -4.23
C ILE A 113 18.78 -63.88 -5.35
#